data_AF-A0A183FYH3-F1
#
_entry.id   AF-A0A183FYH3-F1
#
_cell.length_a   1.000
_cell.length_b   1.000
_cell.length_c   1.000
_cell.angle_alpha   90.00
_cell.angle_beta   90.00
_cell.angle_gamma   90.00
#
_symmetry.space_group_name_H-M   'P 1'
#
loop_
_entity.id
_entity.type
_entity.pdbx_description
1 polymer ?
#
loop_
_entity_poly.entity_id
_entity_poly.type
_entity_poly.pdbx_seq_one_letter_code
_entity_poly.pdbx_strand_id
1 'polypeptide(L)' 'MDRKMVLNRWRTYFEEVSTVEFAHPSIPSPPPVYSPVQKITVEEVEAALKKMKPGKATGPDDLAANL' A
#
# COMPACT_ATOMS: atom_id res chain seq x y z
N MET A 1 10.40 -3.65 34.52
CA MET A 1 11.57 -3.66 33.62
C MET A 1 11.90 -2.23 33.24
N ASP A 2 13.18 -1.86 33.25
CA ASP A 2 13.63 -0.52 32.86
C ASP A 2 13.35 -0.25 31.37
N ARG A 3 12.79 0.92 31.05
CA ARG A 3 12.39 1.28 29.68
C ARG A 3 13.58 1.34 28.74
N LYS A 4 14.73 1.84 29.20
CA LYS A 4 15.95 1.95 28.37
C LYS A 4 16.48 0.55 28.04
N MET A 5 16.42 -0.37 29.00
CA MET A 5 16.80 -1.76 28.79
C MET A 5 15.95 -2.44 27.71
N VAL A 6 14.63 -2.21 27.73
CA VAL A 6 13.72 -2.73 26.70
C VAL A 6 14.07 -2.14 25.33
N LEU A 7 14.24 -0.82 25.22
CA LEU A 7 14.58 -0.16 23.95
C LEU A 7 15.92 -0.61 23.37
N ASN A 8 16.94 -0.80 24.21
CA ASN A 8 18.24 -1.30 23.76
C ASN A 8 18.13 -2.73 23.24
N ARG A 9 17.37 -3.60 23.91
CA ARG A 9 17.14 -4.97 23.45
C ARG A 9 16.42 -5.01 22.09
N TRP A 10 15.41 -4.15 21.90
CA TRP A 10 14.72 -4.02 20.62
C TRP A 10 15.65 -3.53 19.51
N ARG A 11 16.50 -2.54 19.80
CA ARG A 11 17.48 -2.03 18.84
C ARG A 11 18.45 -3.13 18.40
N THR A 12 19.06 -3.84 19.35
CA THR A 12 20.01 -4.91 19.04
C THR A 12 19.37 -6.02 18.22
N TYR A 13 18.15 -6.45 18.59
CA TYR A 13 17.42 -7.45 17.81
C TYR A 13 17.16 -7.01 16.37
N PHE A 14 16.76 -5.76 16.17
CA PHE A 14 16.50 -5.23 14.82
C PHE A 14 17.80 -5.09 14.01
N GLU A 15 18.87 -4.56 14.61
CA GLU A 15 20.19 -4.47 13.97
C GLU A 15 20.73 -5.85 13.53
N GLU A 16 20.52 -6.89 14.32
CA GLU A 16 20.93 -8.27 13.97
C GLU A 16 20.08 -8.89 12.85
N VAL A 17 18.78 -8.59 12.81
CA VAL A 17 17.83 -9.27 11.91
C VAL A 17 17.58 -8.52 10.61
N SER A 18 17.72 -7.19 10.57
CA SER A 18 17.23 -6.35 9.47
C SER A 18 18.32 -5.57 8.72
N THR A 19 19.60 -5.85 8.97
CA THR A 19 20.71 -5.14 8.31
C THR A 19 21.15 -5.82 7.02
N VAL A 20 20.89 -7.10 6.87
CA VAL A 20 21.29 -7.88 5.69
C VAL A 20 20.02 -8.26 4.92
N GLU A 21 19.92 -7.75 3.70
CA GLU A 21 18.95 -8.24 2.74
C GLU A 21 19.24 -9.72 2.45
N PHE A 22 18.23 -10.58 2.63
CA PHE A 22 18.38 -12.00 2.31
C PHE A 22 18.69 -12.17 0.84
N ALA A 23 19.54 -13.15 0.51
CA ALA A 23 19.81 -13.50 -0.88
C ALA A 23 18.48 -13.84 -1.56
N HIS A 24 18.04 -12.97 -2.46
CA HIS A 24 16.86 -13.19 -3.28
C HIS A 24 17.28 -13.13 -4.75
N PRO A 25 16.62 -13.90 -5.63
CA PRO A 25 16.83 -13.77 -7.06
C PRO A 25 16.57 -12.33 -7.50
N SER A 26 17.34 -11.85 -8.48
CA SER A 26 17.03 -10.57 -9.12
C SER A 26 15.61 -10.65 -9.69
N ILE A 27 14.76 -9.69 -9.30
CA ILE A 27 13.42 -9.54 -9.88
C ILE A 27 13.64 -8.97 -11.29
N PRO A 28 13.24 -9.67 -12.37
CA PRO A 28 13.37 -9.13 -13.70
C PRO A 28 12.60 -7.82 -13.80
N SER A 29 13.28 -6.74 -14.20
CA SER A 29 12.60 -5.50 -14.53
C SER A 29 11.83 -5.73 -15.84
N PRO A 30 10.50 -5.50 -15.89
CA PRO A 30 9.78 -5.54 -17.14
C PRO A 30 10.29 -4.41 -18.06
N PRO A 31 10.26 -4.61 -19.39
CA PRO A 31 10.57 -3.53 -20.31
C PRO A 31 9.63 -2.33 -20.04
N PRO A 32 10.12 -1.07 -20.13
CA PRO A 32 9.27 0.08 -19.97
C PRO A 32 8.09 0.02 -20.93
N VAL A 33 6.90 0.33 -20.43
CA VAL A 33 5.72 0.48 -21.28
C VAL A 33 5.84 1.81 -22.02
N TYR A 34 6.33 1.78 -23.26
CA TYR A 34 6.48 2.97 -24.11
C TYR A 34 5.18 3.41 -24.79
N SER A 35 4.10 2.64 -24.64
CA SER A 35 2.80 3.00 -25.22
C SER A 35 2.18 4.17 -24.46
N PRO A 36 1.41 5.05 -25.12
CA PRO A 36 0.59 6.03 -24.44
C PRO A 36 -0.29 5.33 -23.40
N VAL A 37 -0.21 5.77 -22.15
CA VAL A 37 -1.19 5.38 -21.14
C VAL A 37 -2.54 5.89 -21.62
N GLN A 38 -3.51 4.98 -21.77
CA GLN A 38 -4.86 5.39 -22.15
C GLN A 38 -5.38 6.37 -21.10
N LYS A 39 -5.98 7.46 -21.56
CA LYS A 39 -6.63 8.41 -20.66
C LYS A 39 -7.85 7.72 -20.07
N ILE A 40 -8.02 7.85 -18.76
CA ILE A 40 -9.25 7.45 -18.10
C ILE A 40 -10.40 8.26 -18.71
N THR A 41 -11.44 7.58 -19.19
CA THR A 41 -12.64 8.23 -19.71
C THR A 41 -13.73 8.32 -18.65
N VAL A 42 -14.71 9.19 -18.85
CA VAL A 42 -15.84 9.35 -17.92
C VAL A 42 -16.63 8.05 -17.81
N GLU A 43 -16.82 7.36 -18.95
CA GLU A 43 -17.55 6.10 -19.03
C GLU A 43 -16.87 4.98 -18.23
N GLU A 44 -15.53 4.94 -18.26
CA GLU A 44 -14.74 3.99 -17.45
C GLU A 44 -14.96 4.23 -15.95
N VAL A 45 -14.91 5.50 -15.52
CA VAL A 45 -15.12 5.88 -14.12
C VAL A 45 -16.54 5.52 -13.68
N GLU A 46 -17.56 5.86 -14.48
CA GLU A 46 -18.94 5.50 -14.16
C GLU A 46 -19.15 3.99 -14.08
N ALA A 47 -18.58 3.23 -15.01
CA ALA A 47 -18.67 1.78 -15.01
C ALA A 47 -17.95 1.16 -13.79
N ALA A 48 -16.81 1.72 -13.39
CA ALA A 48 -16.09 1.32 -12.20
C ALA A 48 -16.90 1.62 -10.93
N LEU A 49 -17.44 2.84 -10.80
CA LEU A 49 -18.27 3.26 -9.68
C LEU A 49 -19.52 2.38 -9.53
N LYS A 50 -20.20 2.03 -10.63
CA LYS A 50 -21.35 1.10 -10.61
C LYS A 50 -20.99 -0.30 -10.09
N LYS A 51 -19.75 -0.74 -10.25
CA LYS A 51 -19.26 -2.04 -9.76
C LYS A 51 -18.77 -1.99 -8.32
N MET A 52 -18.54 -0.80 -7.76
CA MET A 52 -18.10 -0.65 -6.37
C MET A 52 -19.27 -0.85 -5.42
N LYS A 53 -19.04 -1.60 -4.33
CA LYS A 53 -20.05 -1.73 -3.27
C LYS A 53 -20.10 -0.43 -2.47
N PRO A 54 -21.28 0.18 -2.26
CA PRO A 54 -21.42 1.33 -1.37
C PRO A 54 -20.98 0.95 0.06
N GLY A 55 -20.36 1.90 0.77
CA GLY A 55 -20.00 1.75 2.18
C GLY A 55 -18.75 0.91 2.47
N LYS A 56 -17.92 0.59 1.47
CA LYS A 56 -16.68 -0.20 1.67
C LYS A 56 -15.45 0.64 2.04
N ALA A 57 -15.53 1.95 1.86
CA ALA A 57 -14.57 2.93 2.36
C ALA A 57 -15.34 3.94 3.22
N THR A 58 -15.42 3.65 4.51
CA THR A 58 -15.89 4.62 5.52
C THR A 58 -14.80 5.66 5.68
N GLY A 59 -15.04 6.88 5.18
CA GLY A 59 -14.26 8.04 5.61
C GLY A 59 -14.49 8.29 7.10
N PRO A 60 -13.59 9.00 7.80
CA PRO A 60 -13.76 9.31 9.23
C PRO A 60 -15.07 10.08 9.52
N ASP A 61 -15.60 10.79 8.53
CA ASP A 61 -16.88 11.47 8.59
C ASP A 61 -17.96 10.58 7.94
N ASP A 62 -18.63 9.79 8.79
CA ASP A 62 -19.73 8.87 8.46
C ASP A 62 -21.00 9.62 8.03
N LEU A 63 -20.91 10.40 6.95
CA LEU A 63 -22.06 11.08 6.35
C LEU A 63 -22.47 10.32 5.09
N ALA A 64 -23.54 9.54 5.21
CA ALA A 64 -24.23 9.01 4.05
C ALA A 64 -24.67 10.18 3.16
N ALA A 65 -24.14 10.25 1.94
CA ALA A 65 -24.73 11.08 0.91
C ALA A 65 -26.14 10.52 0.64
N ASN A 66 -27.16 11.21 1.18
CA ASN A 66 -28.54 10.95 0.81
C ASN A 66 -28.64 11.05 -0.72
N LEU A 67 -29.14 9.97 -1.32
CA LEU A 67 -29.45 9.87 -2.75
C LEU A 67 -30.69 10.72 -3.06
#